data_AF-A0A9Q0ZYV1-F1
#
_entry.id   AF-A0A9Q0ZYV1-F1
#
_cell.length_a   1.000
_cell.length_b   1.000
_cell.length_c   1.000
_cell.angle_alpha   90.00
_cell.angle_beta   90.00
_cell.angle_gamma   90.00
#
_symmetry.space_group_name_H-M   'P 1'
#
loop_
_entity.id
_entity.type
_entity.pdbx_description
1 polymer ?
#
loop_
_entity_poly.entity_id
_entity_poly.type
_entity_poly.pdbx_seq_one_letter_code
_entity_poly.pdbx_strand_id
1 'polypeptide(L)'
;MQLVLEGKVPDTGTWGQYKSQAEEFICSCIQKGGKNVKKTPGGLLWFLEWDGLQYVATASLVAAAYGNYLSANHASIHCAGVTVQPTDLFHLAQSQELTHLSKVIVTFLTKSINNAWGLPVNV
;
A
#
# COMPACT_ATOMS: atom_id res chain seq x y z
N MET A 1 12.01 -10.06 4.60
CA MET A 1 10.77 -10.18 5.41
C MET A 1 10.17 -11.58 5.36
N GLN A 2 10.11 -12.23 4.19
CA GLN A 2 9.57 -13.58 4.01
C GLN A 2 10.07 -14.62 5.04
N LEU A 3 11.36 -14.62 5.41
CA LEU A 3 11.90 -15.55 6.41
C LEU A 3 11.34 -15.37 7.83
N VAL A 4 11.03 -14.13 8.22
CA VAL A 4 10.40 -13.82 9.52
C VAL A 4 8.94 -14.26 9.51
N LEU A 5 8.25 -14.03 8.39
CA LEU A 5 6.84 -14.39 8.24
C LEU A 5 6.67 -15.91 8.13
N GLU A 6 7.57 -16.63 7.46
CA GLU A 6 7.51 -18.09 7.36
C GLU A 6 7.85 -18.82 8.68
N GLY A 7 8.10 -18.09 9.79
CA GLY A 7 8.46 -18.70 11.07
C GLY A 7 9.83 -19.38 11.08
N LYS A 8 10.63 -19.19 10.03
CA LYS A 8 12.00 -19.73 9.92
C LYS A 8 12.99 -19.03 10.85
N VAL A 9 12.56 -17.94 11.47
CA VAL A 9 13.34 -17.12 12.40
C VAL A 9 12.43 -16.74 13.58
N PRO A 10 12.93 -16.77 14.83
CA PRO A 10 12.13 -16.40 16.00
C PRO A 10 11.68 -14.94 15.94
N ASP A 11 10.43 -14.70 16.36
CA ASP A 11 9.80 -13.38 16.47
C ASP A 11 10.28 -12.61 17.72
N THR A 12 11.58 -12.63 17.98
CA THR A 12 12.22 -12.02 19.15
C THR A 12 13.44 -11.19 18.74
N GLY A 13 13.84 -10.24 19.59
CA GLY A 13 14.96 -9.34 19.31
C GLY A 13 14.72 -8.49 18.05
N THR A 14 15.72 -8.40 17.18
CA THR A 14 15.68 -7.55 15.97
C THR A 14 14.58 -7.97 14.98
N TRP A 15 14.27 -9.26 14.89
CA TRP A 15 13.27 -9.76 13.95
C TRP A 15 11.84 -9.36 14.32
N GLY A 16 11.52 -9.40 15.62
CA GLY A 16 10.26 -8.86 16.14
C GLY A 16 10.14 -7.34 15.93
N GLN A 17 11.25 -6.61 16.02
CA GLN A 17 11.26 -5.17 15.69
C GLN A 17 10.99 -4.92 14.20
N TYR A 18 11.54 -5.73 13.29
CA TYR A 18 11.23 -5.61 11.86
C TYR A 18 9.76 -5.92 11.57
N LYS A 19 9.22 -6.97 12.19
CA LYS A 19 7.80 -7.32 12.07
C LYS A 19 6.91 -6.18 12.57
N SER A 20 7.17 -5.66 13.76
CA SER A 20 6.37 -4.56 14.34
C SER A 20 6.39 -3.31 13.46
N GLN A 21 7.55 -2.91 12.94
CA GLN A 21 7.65 -1.77 12.03
C GLN A 21 6.90 -2.00 10.71
N ALA A 22 6.94 -3.23 10.18
CA ALA A 22 6.20 -3.58 8.99
C ALA A 22 4.67 -3.55 9.22
N GLU A 23 4.21 -4.07 10.35
CA GLU A 23 2.79 -4.03 10.73
C GLU A 23 2.32 -2.59 10.93
N GLU A 24 3.12 -1.73 11.58
CA GLU A 24 2.77 -0.33 11.75
C GLU A 24 2.69 0.41 10.39
N PHE A 25 3.63 0.15 9.49
CA PHE A 25 3.56 0.69 8.12
C PHE A 25 2.28 0.25 7.39
N ILE A 26 1.93 -1.03 7.49
CA ILE A 26 0.70 -1.57 6.91
C ILE A 26 -0.54 -0.90 7.51
N CYS A 27 -0.59 -0.79 8.85
CA CYS A 27 -1.66 -0.11 9.58
C CYS A 27 -1.83 1.34 9.13
N SER A 28 -0.74 2.06 8.94
CA SER A 28 -0.75 3.44 8.41
C SER A 28 -1.29 3.51 6.98
N CYS A 29 -1.02 2.52 6.13
CA CYS A 29 -1.51 2.49 4.75
C CYS A 29 -3.03 2.25 4.69
N ILE A 30 -3.57 1.33 5.50
CA ILE A 30 -5.00 1.03 5.57
C ILE A 30 -5.83 2.04 6.37
N GLN A 31 -5.22 3.14 6.82
CA GLN A 31 -5.85 4.20 7.61
C GLN A 31 -6.31 3.76 9.02
N LYS A 32 -5.68 2.73 9.59
CA LYS A 32 -5.97 2.21 10.94
C LYS A 32 -4.77 2.37 11.90
N GLY A 33 -3.74 3.11 11.51
CA GLY A 33 -2.54 3.36 12.32
C GLY A 33 -2.63 4.66 13.14
N GLY A 34 -1.65 4.87 14.03
CA GLY A 34 -1.53 6.12 14.79
C GLY A 34 -1.12 7.32 13.94
N LYS A 35 -0.35 7.09 12.86
CA LYS A 35 0.06 8.09 11.86
C LYS A 35 -0.20 7.55 10.47
N ASN A 36 -1.37 7.87 9.91
CA ASN A 36 -1.78 7.34 8.62
C ASN A 36 -1.03 8.00 7.45
N VAL A 37 -0.80 7.20 6.40
CA VAL A 37 -0.29 7.71 5.12
C VAL A 37 -1.36 8.61 4.51
N LYS A 38 -0.96 9.78 4.01
CA LYS A 38 -1.89 10.71 3.36
C LYS A 38 -2.52 10.04 2.13
N LYS A 39 -3.77 10.41 1.84
CA LYS A 39 -4.45 10.01 0.59
C LYS A 39 -4.77 11.23 -0.25
N THR A 40 -4.69 11.07 -1.56
CA THR A 40 -5.24 12.03 -2.51
C THR A 40 -6.77 12.06 -2.42
N PRO A 41 -7.46 13.11 -2.93
CA PRO A 41 -8.92 13.13 -2.98
C PRO A 41 -9.53 11.92 -3.72
N GLY A 42 -8.81 11.35 -4.68
CA GLY A 42 -9.19 10.13 -5.39
C GLY A 42 -8.88 8.82 -4.66
N GLY A 43 -8.45 8.86 -3.39
CA GLY A 43 -8.24 7.67 -2.56
C GLY A 43 -6.88 6.96 -2.74
N LEU A 44 -6.02 7.42 -3.65
CA LEU A 44 -4.65 6.89 -3.79
C LEU A 44 -3.78 7.30 -2.60
N LEU A 45 -2.95 6.38 -2.09
CA LEU A 45 -1.90 6.70 -1.12
C LEU A 45 -0.92 7.74 -1.71
N TRP A 46 -0.41 8.61 -0.84
CA TRP A 46 0.46 9.73 -1.18
C TRP A 46 1.67 9.76 -0.27
N PHE A 47 2.81 9.30 -0.80
CA PHE A 47 4.09 9.24 -0.08
C PHE A 47 5.00 10.41 -0.41
N LEU A 48 5.14 10.73 -1.70
CA LEU A 48 6.02 11.77 -2.24
C LEU A 48 5.34 12.45 -3.43
N GLU A 49 5.75 13.68 -3.73
CA GLU A 49 5.08 14.53 -4.71
C GLU A 49 5.34 14.10 -6.16
N TRP A 50 6.55 13.65 -6.48
CA TRP A 50 6.97 13.49 -7.89
C TRP A 50 7.04 12.05 -8.38
N ASP A 51 7.24 11.07 -7.48
CA ASP A 51 7.33 9.65 -7.85
C ASP A 51 6.57 8.74 -6.86
N GLY A 52 5.39 9.19 -6.44
CA GLY A 52 4.57 8.47 -5.45
C GLY A 52 4.07 7.10 -5.94
N LEU A 53 3.97 6.87 -7.25
CA LEU A 53 3.34 5.65 -7.79
C LEU A 53 4.15 4.38 -7.52
N GLN A 54 5.48 4.45 -7.55
CA GLN A 54 6.34 3.30 -7.21
C GLN A 54 6.17 2.89 -5.73
N TYR A 55 6.05 3.88 -4.85
CA TYR A 55 5.77 3.64 -3.43
C TYR A 55 4.38 3.07 -3.20
N VAL A 56 3.38 3.56 -3.93
CA VAL A 56 2.01 3.02 -3.88
C VAL A 56 1.99 1.56 -4.35
N ALA A 57 2.65 1.24 -5.46
CA ALA A 57 2.72 -0.12 -5.98
C ALA A 57 3.43 -1.06 -4.98
N THR A 58 4.55 -0.61 -4.40
CA THR A 58 5.28 -1.38 -3.38
C THR A 58 4.43 -1.60 -2.13
N ALA A 59 3.74 -0.57 -1.63
CA ALA A 59 2.84 -0.69 -0.49
C ALA A 59 1.67 -1.65 -0.76
N SER A 60 1.14 -1.65 -1.98
CA SER A 60 0.06 -2.54 -2.41
C SER A 60 0.51 -3.99 -2.48
N LEU A 61 1.70 -4.23 -3.04
CA LEU A 61 2.32 -5.55 -3.08
C LEU A 61 2.61 -6.08 -1.67
N VAL A 62 3.14 -5.23 -0.78
CA VAL A 62 3.38 -5.58 0.62
C VAL A 62 2.07 -5.95 1.32
N ALA A 63 1.01 -5.15 1.14
CA ALA A 63 -0.30 -5.45 1.71
C ALA A 63 -0.86 -6.79 1.22
N ALA A 64 -0.78 -7.06 -0.09
CA ALA A 64 -1.22 -8.33 -0.66
C ALA A 64 -0.41 -9.53 -0.14
N ALA A 65 0.93 -9.42 -0.13
CA ALA A 65 1.80 -10.47 0.38
C ALA A 65 1.55 -10.75 1.87
N TYR A 66 1.35 -9.70 2.67
CA TYR A 66 1.06 -9.84 4.09
C TYR A 66 -0.35 -10.39 4.33
N GLY A 67 -1.34 -10.01 3.52
CA GLY A 67 -2.68 -10.59 3.52
C GLY A 67 -2.66 -12.09 3.25
N ASN A 68 -1.87 -12.53 2.25
CA ASN A 68 -1.67 -13.95 1.97
C ASN A 68 -1.04 -14.68 3.17
N TYR A 69 -0.03 -14.08 3.80
CA TYR A 69 0.61 -14.62 5.00
C TYR A 69 -0.39 -14.78 6.16
N LEU A 70 -1.16 -13.73 6.46
CA LEU A 70 -2.17 -13.78 7.52
C LEU A 70 -3.26 -14.82 7.22
N SER A 71 -3.72 -14.90 5.97
CA SER A 71 -4.73 -15.87 5.55
C SER A 71 -4.22 -17.31 5.69
N ALA A 72 -2.98 -17.59 5.28
CA ALA A 72 -2.40 -18.94 5.39
C ALA A 72 -2.26 -19.40 6.85
N ASN A 73 -2.00 -18.47 7.76
CA ASN A 73 -1.76 -18.75 9.18
C ASN A 73 -2.98 -18.50 10.08
N HIS A 74 -4.15 -18.21 9.49
CA HIS A 74 -5.37 -17.84 10.25
C HIS A 74 -5.12 -16.73 11.29
N ALA A 75 -4.26 -15.78 10.93
CA ALA A 75 -3.78 -14.72 11.79
C ALA A 75 -4.42 -13.38 11.42
N SER A 76 -4.30 -12.42 12.33
CA SER A 76 -4.72 -11.02 12.16
C SER A 76 -3.69 -10.10 12.79
N ILE A 77 -3.61 -8.86 12.31
CA ILE A 77 -2.78 -7.83 12.97
C ILE A 77 -3.64 -6.90 13.82
N HIS A 78 -3.07 -6.40 14.90
CA HIS A 78 -3.70 -5.40 15.75
C HIS A 78 -3.08 -4.04 15.43
N CYS A 79 -3.87 -3.20 14.75
CA CYS A 79 -3.55 -1.78 14.61
C CYS A 79 -4.11 -1.02 15.82
N ALA A 80 -4.07 0.32 15.82
CA ALA A 80 -4.41 1.21 16.95
C ALA A 80 -5.80 0.95 17.58
N GLY A 81 -5.93 -0.11 18.38
CA GLY A 81 -7.19 -0.62 18.95
C GLY A 81 -8.10 -1.39 17.99
N VAL A 82 -7.68 -1.66 16.74
CA VAL A 82 -8.53 -2.30 15.73
C VAL A 82 -7.85 -3.55 15.17
N THR A 83 -8.57 -4.67 15.20
CA THR A 83 -8.15 -5.90 14.53
C THR A 83 -8.34 -5.75 13.02
N VAL A 84 -7.31 -6.10 12.27
CA VAL A 84 -7.26 -6.01 10.82
C VAL A 84 -7.13 -7.41 10.24
N GLN A 85 -8.04 -7.72 9.33
CA GLN A 85 -8.14 -9.02 8.71
C GLN A 85 -7.40 -9.05 7.37
N PRO A 86 -7.02 -10.24 6.85
CA PRO A 86 -6.45 -10.38 5.52
C PRO A 86 -7.23 -9.65 4.43
N THR A 87 -8.57 -9.68 4.52
CA THR A 87 -9.48 -9.01 3.59
C THR A 87 -9.27 -7.50 3.53
N ASP A 88 -8.98 -6.85 4.65
CA ASP A 88 -8.69 -5.40 4.68
C ASP A 88 -7.43 -5.07 3.86
N LEU A 89 -6.42 -5.95 3.91
CA LEU A 89 -5.17 -5.79 3.18
C LEU A 89 -5.35 -6.02 1.69
N PHE A 90 -6.16 -7.01 1.30
CA PHE A 90 -6.50 -7.25 -0.10
C PHE A 90 -7.34 -6.11 -0.69
N HIS A 91 -8.28 -5.56 0.07
CA HIS A 91 -9.06 -4.40 -0.35
C HIS A 91 -8.17 -3.17 -0.61
N LEU A 92 -7.17 -2.94 0.25
CA LEU A 92 -6.18 -1.89 0.00
C LEU A 92 -5.45 -2.15 -1.33
N ALA A 93 -4.87 -3.34 -1.51
CA ALA A 93 -4.12 -3.68 -2.71
C ALA A 93 -4.96 -3.49 -4.00
N GLN A 94 -6.18 -4.02 -4.03
CA GLN A 94 -7.10 -3.86 -5.16
C GLN A 94 -7.46 -2.39 -5.41
N SER A 95 -7.73 -1.62 -4.36
CA SER A 95 -8.06 -0.19 -4.51
C SER A 95 -6.93 0.60 -5.17
N GLN A 96 -5.69 0.32 -4.80
CA GLN A 96 -4.53 1.03 -5.34
C GLN A 96 -4.22 0.60 -6.77
N GLU A 97 -4.41 -0.68 -7.13
CA GLU A 97 -4.28 -1.14 -8.52
C GLU A 97 -5.32 -0.50 -9.45
N LEU A 98 -6.61 -0.48 -9.06
CA LEU A 98 -7.67 0.16 -9.85
C LEU A 98 -7.41 1.66 -10.04
N THR A 99 -6.92 2.32 -8.99
CA THR A 99 -6.56 3.74 -9.05
C THR A 99 -5.29 3.98 -9.87
N HIS A 100 -4.32 3.05 -9.83
CA HIS A 100 -3.12 3.09 -10.64
C HIS A 100 -3.44 2.95 -12.12
N LEU A 101 -4.28 1.99 -12.52
CA LEU A 101 -4.74 1.84 -13.91
C LEU A 101 -5.46 3.11 -14.39
N SER A 102 -6.34 3.66 -13.55
CA SER A 102 -7.03 4.91 -13.85
C SER A 102 -6.06 6.08 -14.04
N LYS A 103 -5.04 6.23 -13.19
CA LYS A 103 -4.00 7.27 -13.36
C LYS A 103 -3.15 7.04 -14.60
N VAL A 104 -2.71 5.81 -14.88
CA VAL A 104 -1.92 5.50 -16.09
C VAL A 104 -2.72 5.85 -17.34
N ILE A 105 -4.01 5.48 -17.38
CA ILE A 105 -4.90 5.85 -18.49
C ILE A 105 -5.02 7.37 -18.59
N VAL A 106 -5.31 8.08 -17.48
CA VAL A 106 -5.42 9.54 -17.49
C VAL A 106 -4.12 10.20 -17.94
N THR A 107 -2.95 9.77 -17.46
CA THR A 107 -1.64 10.29 -17.86
C THR A 107 -1.34 10.01 -19.33
N PHE A 108 -1.66 8.80 -19.82
CA PHE A 108 -1.49 8.46 -21.23
C PHE A 108 -2.41 9.30 -22.12
N LEU A 109 -3.67 9.48 -21.72
CA LEU A 109 -4.65 10.31 -22.41
C LEU A 109 -4.25 11.79 -22.40
N THR A 110 -3.86 12.36 -21.25
CA THR A 110 -3.38 13.75 -21.19
C THR A 110 -2.14 13.96 -22.03
N LYS A 111 -1.16 13.04 -21.99
CA LYS A 111 0.03 13.14 -22.85
C LYS A 111 -0.31 13.00 -24.33
N SER A 112 -1.25 12.11 -24.68
CA SER A 112 -1.75 11.96 -26.05
C SER A 112 -2.49 13.21 -26.53
N ILE A 113 -3.31 13.83 -25.68
CA ILE A 113 -4.03 15.08 -25.98
C ILE A 113 -3.04 16.24 -26.12
N ASN A 114 -2.07 16.37 -25.22
CA ASN A 114 -1.03 17.40 -25.28
C ASN A 114 -0.20 17.26 -26.58
N ASN A 115 0.12 16.02 -26.98
CA ASN A 115 0.83 15.76 -28.24
C ASN A 115 -0.05 16.02 -29.47
N ALA A 116 -1.35 15.73 -29.41
CA ALA A 116 -2.27 15.89 -30.54
C ALA A 116 -2.72 17.34 -30.77
N TRP A 117 -2.82 18.15 -29.70
CA TRP A 117 -3.38 19.51 -29.76
C TRP A 117 -2.40 20.61 -29.37
N GLY A 118 -1.19 20.27 -28.91
CA GLY A 118 -0.14 21.25 -28.57
C GLY A 118 -0.48 22.17 -27.39
N LEU A 119 -1.49 21.85 -26.59
CA LEU A 119 -1.93 22.67 -25.47
C LEU A 119 -1.22 22.23 -24.18
N PRO A 120 -0.46 23.11 -23.48
CA PRO A 120 0.04 22.80 -22.16
C PRO A 120 -1.11 22.95 -21.16
N VAL A 121 -1.70 21.84 -20.72
CA VAL A 121 -2.66 21.86 -19.61
C VAL A 121 -1.85 21.84 -18.31
N ASN A 122 -1.77 22.99 -17.63
CA ASN A 122 -1.21 23.08 -16.28
C ASN A 122 -2.10 22.26 -15.33
N VAL A 123 -1.46 21.33 -14.62
CA VAL A 123 -2.03 20.63 -13.45
C VAL A 123 -2.07 21.58 -12.26
#